data_AF-A0A101V8K8-F1
#
_entry.id   AF-A0A101V8K8-F1
#
_cell.length_a   1.000
_cell.length_b   1.000
_cell.length_c   1.000
_cell.angle_alpha   90.00
_cell.angle_beta   90.00
_cell.angle_gamma   90.00
#
_symmetry.space_group_name_H-M   'P 1'
#
loop_
_entity.id
_entity.type
_entity.pdbx_description
1 polymer ?
#
loop_
_entity_poly.entity_id
_entity_poly.type
_entity_poly.pdbx_seq_one_letter_code
_entity_poly.pdbx_strand_id
1 'polypeptide(L)'
;MAQMTPNTGSIERVRETLPTPTTIHIVTCAIWAGIIAVLQTISMLGFGISAVIVSLNIAVSLYVVAGLWFGVWGILGACIGMIIGNSIGGMPLITTLLFQLATVFEIAVPALAFRYFACSPLARDMKSIVVFILFGALINSLISSFWSAWYVVLGQTAPEFWLMAVWPSWFGGSFVGRIILGLIALWVLSPFIVRFRGHVPNEPGRWLA
;
A
#
# COMPACT_ATOMS: atom_id res chain seq x y z
N MET A 1 41.00 -36.12 16.33
CA MET A 1 39.90 -35.13 16.37
C MET A 1 39.81 -34.47 15.00
N ALA A 2 38.87 -34.89 14.15
CA ALA A 2 38.66 -34.27 12.85
C ALA A 2 37.84 -32.99 13.03
N GLN A 3 38.40 -31.85 12.63
CA GLN A 3 37.70 -30.57 12.62
C GLN A 3 36.66 -30.60 11.48
N MET A 4 35.37 -30.60 11.84
CA MET A 4 34.28 -30.29 10.91
C MET A 4 34.40 -28.82 10.52
N THR A 5 34.93 -28.54 9.34
CA THR A 5 34.84 -27.22 8.73
C THR A 5 33.39 -26.96 8.30
N PRO A 6 32.81 -25.79 8.63
CA PRO A 6 31.46 -25.46 8.19
C PRO A 6 31.41 -25.44 6.66
N ASN A 7 30.36 -26.02 6.07
CA ASN A 7 30.15 -26.07 4.63
C ASN A 7 29.79 -24.68 4.07
N THR A 8 30.80 -23.82 3.89
CA THR A 8 30.71 -22.44 3.40
C THR A 8 30.08 -22.35 2.01
N GLY A 9 30.24 -23.37 1.17
CA GLY A 9 29.69 -23.42 -0.19
C GLY A 9 28.15 -23.52 -0.26
N SER A 10 27.49 -23.84 0.86
CA SER A 10 26.02 -23.78 0.95
C SER A 10 25.52 -22.37 1.30
N ILE A 11 26.25 -21.64 2.13
CA ILE A 11 25.91 -20.28 2.58
C ILE A 11 26.15 -19.27 1.44
N GLU A 12 27.23 -19.43 0.66
CA GLU A 12 27.51 -18.58 -0.50
C GLU A 12 26.47 -18.77 -1.62
N ARG A 13 26.03 -20.00 -1.89
CA ARG A 13 24.94 -20.26 -2.84
C ARG A 13 23.60 -19.66 -2.43
N VAL A 14 23.32 -19.58 -1.12
CA VAL A 14 22.13 -18.91 -0.60
C VAL A 14 22.24 -17.38 -0.74
N ARG A 15 23.44 -16.81 -0.61
CA ARG A 15 23.66 -15.37 -0.88
C ARG A 15 23.50 -14.99 -2.35
N GLU A 16 23.91 -15.85 -3.27
CA GLU A 16 23.75 -15.61 -4.72
C GLU A 16 22.29 -15.72 -5.17
N THR A 17 21.46 -16.47 -4.44
CA THR A 17 20.04 -16.68 -4.76
C THR A 17 19.10 -15.70 -4.07
N LEU A 18 19.55 -15.06 -2.99
CA LEU A 18 18.77 -14.03 -2.31
C LEU A 18 18.98 -12.69 -3.02
N PRO A 19 17.92 -12.10 -3.60
CA PRO A 19 18.01 -10.76 -4.16
C PRO A 19 18.47 -9.77 -3.08
N THR A 20 19.69 -9.28 -3.21
CA THR A 20 20.24 -8.33 -2.24
C THR A 20 19.57 -6.97 -2.45
N PRO A 21 19.17 -6.26 -1.37
CA PRO A 21 18.67 -4.90 -1.46
C PRO A 21 19.68 -3.99 -2.17
N THR A 22 19.54 -3.82 -3.48
CA THR A 22 20.37 -2.86 -4.21
C THR A 22 19.97 -1.44 -3.82
N THR A 23 20.92 -0.51 -3.83
CA THR A 23 20.73 0.91 -3.50
C THR A 23 19.48 1.52 -4.13
N ILE A 24 19.14 1.10 -5.36
CA ILE A 24 17.96 1.58 -6.07
C ILE A 24 16.64 1.29 -5.36
N HIS A 25 16.51 0.20 -4.61
CA HIS A 25 15.29 -0.13 -3.87
C HIS A 25 15.09 0.74 -2.64
N ILE A 26 16.19 1.04 -1.95
CA ILE A 26 16.19 1.99 -0.82
C ILE A 26 15.80 3.38 -1.33
N VAL A 27 16.38 3.80 -2.45
CA VAL A 27 16.02 5.08 -3.11
C VAL A 27 14.55 5.08 -3.55
N THR A 28 14.06 3.99 -4.13
CA THR A 28 12.66 3.86 -4.56
C THR A 28 11.72 3.97 -3.36
N CYS A 29 12.02 3.28 -2.26
CA CYS A 29 11.29 3.36 -1.00
C CYS A 29 11.26 4.80 -0.47
N ALA A 30 12.40 5.49 -0.44
CA ALA A 30 12.51 6.86 0.06
C ALA A 30 11.73 7.87 -0.81
N ILE A 31 11.84 7.78 -2.14
CA ILE A 31 11.08 8.62 -3.08
C ILE A 31 9.59 8.37 -2.90
N TRP A 32 9.19 7.10 -2.84
CA TRP A 32 7.79 6.73 -2.66
C TRP A 32 7.24 7.24 -1.32
N ALA A 33 8.00 7.12 -0.24
CA ALA A 33 7.65 7.67 1.06
C ALA A 33 7.45 9.20 0.99
N GLY A 34 8.33 9.91 0.30
CA GLY A 34 8.18 11.36 0.09
C GLY A 34 6.89 11.72 -0.65
N ILE A 35 6.59 11.01 -1.75
CA ILE A 35 5.35 11.22 -2.53
C ILE A 35 4.13 10.96 -1.65
N ILE A 36 4.08 9.83 -0.95
CA ILE A 36 2.94 9.48 -0.10
C ILE A 36 2.80 10.45 1.08
N ALA A 37 3.91 10.90 1.69
CA ALA A 37 3.86 11.90 2.76
C ALA A 37 3.22 13.20 2.29
N VAL A 38 3.60 13.71 1.13
CA VAL A 38 3.02 14.93 0.55
C VAL A 38 1.53 14.74 0.26
N LEU A 39 1.16 13.66 -0.43
CA LEU A 39 -0.24 13.38 -0.76
C LEU A 39 -1.10 13.21 0.49
N GLN A 40 -0.57 12.55 1.52
CA GLN A 40 -1.28 12.33 2.77
C GLN A 40 -1.42 13.63 3.55
N THR A 41 -0.38 14.46 3.58
CA THR A 41 -0.43 15.79 4.22
C THR A 41 -1.49 16.66 3.55
N ILE A 42 -1.52 16.69 2.21
CA ILE A 42 -2.57 17.41 1.46
C ILE A 42 -3.96 16.83 1.78
N SER A 43 -4.08 15.51 1.89
CA SER A 43 -5.35 14.87 2.23
C SER A 43 -5.82 15.24 3.64
N MET A 44 -4.91 15.37 4.60
CA MET A 44 -5.22 15.75 5.98
C MET A 44 -5.50 17.25 6.15
N LEU A 45 -4.83 18.12 5.39
CA LEU A 45 -5.01 19.58 5.47
C LEU A 45 -6.16 20.10 4.61
N GLY A 46 -6.38 19.48 3.44
CA GLY A 46 -7.35 19.96 2.44
C GLY A 46 -8.78 19.48 2.66
N PHE A 47 -8.95 18.34 3.35
CA PHE A 47 -10.27 17.76 3.62
C PHE A 47 -10.49 17.73 5.13
N GLY A 48 -10.90 18.89 5.68
CA GLY A 48 -11.31 19.00 7.08
C GLY A 48 -12.33 17.93 7.45
N ILE A 49 -12.29 17.52 8.73
CA ILE A 49 -12.97 16.41 9.41
C ILE A 49 -14.51 16.47 9.24
N SER A 50 -14.99 16.37 8.00
CA SER A 50 -16.40 16.31 7.63
C SER A 50 -16.65 14.93 7.07
N ALA A 51 -17.58 14.22 7.71
CA ALA A 51 -17.76 12.77 7.61
C ALA A 51 -18.05 12.22 6.20
N VAL A 52 -18.16 13.05 5.16
CA VAL A 52 -18.54 12.64 3.80
C VAL A 52 -17.40 12.83 2.79
N ILE A 53 -16.54 13.85 2.94
CA ILE A 53 -15.48 14.20 1.96
C ILE A 53 -14.11 13.65 2.39
N VAL A 54 -13.92 13.34 3.67
CA VAL A 54 -12.72 12.64 4.21
C VAL A 54 -12.48 11.27 3.54
N SER A 55 -13.49 10.74 2.86
CA SER A 55 -13.47 9.43 2.22
C SER A 55 -12.64 9.32 0.95
N LEU A 56 -12.39 10.43 0.23
CA LEU A 56 -11.51 10.47 -0.96
C LEU A 56 -10.09 10.87 -0.55
N ASN A 57 -9.46 10.05 0.28
CA ASN A 57 -8.06 10.23 0.59
C ASN A 57 -7.21 9.85 -0.64
N ILE A 58 -6.52 10.84 -1.20
CA ILE A 58 -5.74 10.71 -2.44
C ILE A 58 -4.56 9.75 -2.23
N ALA A 59 -3.89 9.84 -1.08
CA ALA A 59 -2.77 8.96 -0.76
C ALA A 59 -3.24 7.50 -0.66
N VAL A 60 -4.32 7.23 0.07
CA VAL A 60 -4.91 5.89 0.24
C VAL A 60 -5.37 5.28 -1.07
N SER A 61 -5.89 6.13 -1.96
CA SER A 61 -6.34 5.69 -3.28
C SER A 61 -5.18 5.33 -4.21
N LEU A 62 -4.01 5.94 -4.03
CA LEU A 62 -2.84 5.76 -4.90
C LEU A 62 -1.80 4.80 -4.34
N TYR A 63 -1.59 4.71 -3.03
CA TYR A 63 -0.53 3.84 -2.51
C TYR A 63 -0.83 2.35 -2.69
N VAL A 64 -2.10 2.01 -2.92
CA VAL A 64 -2.57 0.62 -3.10
C VAL A 64 -1.84 -0.10 -4.25
N VAL A 65 -1.40 0.64 -5.27
CA VAL A 65 -0.66 0.07 -6.41
C VAL A 65 0.84 -0.07 -6.14
N ALA A 66 1.35 0.49 -5.05
CA ALA A 66 2.78 0.46 -4.72
C ALA A 66 3.33 -0.96 -4.56
N GLY A 67 2.53 -1.88 -4.02
CA GLY A 67 2.92 -3.28 -3.86
C GLY A 67 3.03 -4.04 -5.19
N LEU A 68 2.27 -3.59 -6.21
CA LEU A 68 2.32 -4.10 -7.58
C LEU A 68 3.59 -3.62 -8.30
N TRP A 69 4.06 -2.43 -7.94
CA TRP A 69 5.21 -1.81 -8.58
C TRP A 69 6.54 -2.16 -7.92
N PHE A 70 6.58 -2.12 -6.60
CA PHE A 70 7.83 -2.12 -5.83
C PHE A 70 7.87 -3.20 -4.74
N GLY A 71 6.87 -4.08 -4.67
CA GLY A 71 6.81 -5.16 -3.68
C GLY A 71 6.89 -4.62 -2.24
N VAL A 72 7.77 -5.21 -1.43
CA VAL A 72 7.98 -4.80 -0.02
C VAL A 72 8.45 -3.35 0.10
N TRP A 73 9.23 -2.85 -0.87
CA TRP A 73 9.72 -1.47 -0.85
C TRP A 73 8.59 -0.46 -1.03
N GLY A 74 7.56 -0.82 -1.80
CA GLY A 74 6.34 -0.02 -1.92
C GLY A 74 5.55 0.03 -0.61
N ILE A 75 5.46 -1.10 0.10
CA ILE A 75 4.82 -1.20 1.42
C ILE A 75 5.56 -0.32 2.43
N LEU A 76 6.87 -0.48 2.55
CA LEU A 76 7.69 0.30 3.48
C LEU A 76 7.62 1.80 3.17
N GLY A 77 7.74 2.16 1.90
CA GLY A 77 7.65 3.55 1.47
C GLY A 77 6.30 4.16 1.82
N ALA A 78 5.20 3.45 1.53
CA ALA A 78 3.87 3.92 1.89
C ALA A 78 3.68 4.05 3.40
N CYS A 79 4.16 3.08 4.20
CA CYS A 79 4.06 3.17 5.66
C CYS A 79 4.81 4.39 6.20
N ILE A 80 6.06 4.60 5.77
CA ILE A 80 6.86 5.76 6.19
C ILE A 80 6.17 7.06 5.77
N GLY A 81 5.70 7.14 4.51
CA GLY A 81 5.00 8.29 4.00
C GLY A 81 3.72 8.61 4.77
N MET A 82 2.91 7.58 5.07
CA MET A 82 1.69 7.73 5.86
C MET A 82 1.99 8.18 7.29
N ILE A 83 3.05 7.65 7.93
CA ILE A 83 3.46 8.11 9.27
C ILE A 83 3.77 9.61 9.25
N ILE A 84 4.58 10.05 8.30
CA ILE A 84 4.98 11.45 8.18
C ILE A 84 3.74 12.33 7.92
N GLY A 85 2.94 11.98 6.90
CA GLY A 85 1.79 12.78 6.51
C GLY A 85 0.71 12.88 7.58
N ASN A 86 0.41 11.77 8.28
CA ASN A 86 -0.53 11.77 9.40
C ASN A 86 -0.01 12.59 10.59
N SER A 87 1.28 12.51 10.89
CA SER A 87 1.89 13.26 11.99
C SER A 87 1.87 14.75 11.72
N ILE A 88 2.17 15.19 10.48
CA ILE A 88 2.05 16.60 10.07
C ILE A 88 0.59 17.06 10.13
N GLY A 89 -0.34 16.18 9.76
CA GLY A 89 -1.79 16.43 9.89
C GLY A 89 -2.31 16.51 11.33
N GLY A 90 -1.45 16.30 12.34
CA GLY A 90 -1.82 16.41 13.76
C GLY A 90 -2.41 15.14 14.37
N MET A 91 -2.36 13.99 13.67
CA MET A 91 -2.83 12.72 14.20
C MET A 91 -1.88 12.20 15.30
N PRO A 92 -2.40 11.71 16.45
CA PRO A 92 -1.56 11.19 17.52
C PRO A 92 -0.67 10.03 17.06
N LEU A 93 0.60 10.00 17.47
CA LEU A 93 1.58 9.03 17.00
C LEU A 93 1.13 7.56 17.19
N ILE A 94 0.54 7.23 18.35
CA ILE A 94 0.02 5.88 18.62
C ILE A 94 -1.05 5.49 17.59
N THR A 95 -1.95 6.42 17.26
CA THR A 95 -2.97 6.20 16.22
C THR A 95 -2.31 5.96 14.89
N THR A 96 -1.39 6.84 14.50
CA THR A 96 -0.66 6.76 13.24
C THR A 96 0.06 5.42 13.07
N LEU A 97 0.66 4.89 14.13
CA LEU A 97 1.33 3.58 14.12
C LEU A 97 0.33 2.42 13.98
N LEU A 98 -0.81 2.47 14.67
CA LEU A 98 -1.86 1.45 14.55
C LEU A 98 -2.45 1.40 13.13
N PHE A 99 -2.58 2.54 12.45
CA PHE A 99 -3.03 2.59 11.06
C PHE A 99 -2.08 1.89 10.08
N GLN A 100 -0.80 1.71 10.43
CA GLN A 100 0.14 1.05 9.53
C GLN A 100 -0.19 -0.43 9.30
N LEU A 101 -0.88 -1.08 10.22
CA LEU A 101 -1.38 -2.43 10.01
C LEU A 101 -2.34 -2.46 8.81
N ALA A 102 -3.28 -1.52 8.76
CA ALA A 102 -4.18 -1.39 7.61
C ALA A 102 -3.40 -1.06 6.33
N THR A 103 -2.46 -0.12 6.36
CA THR A 103 -1.62 0.23 5.19
C THR A 103 -0.92 -1.00 4.60
N VAL A 104 -0.34 -1.85 5.46
CA VAL A 104 0.32 -3.09 5.03
C VAL A 104 -0.65 -4.02 4.33
N PHE A 105 -1.82 -4.29 4.93
CA PHE A 105 -2.84 -5.14 4.31
C PHE A 105 -3.34 -4.57 2.99
N GLU A 106 -3.61 -3.28 2.95
CA GLU A 106 -4.17 -2.62 1.77
C GLU A 106 -3.25 -2.69 0.57
N ILE A 107 -1.94 -2.68 0.80
CA ILE A 107 -0.96 -2.81 -0.29
C ILE A 107 -0.68 -4.28 -0.61
N ALA A 108 -0.59 -5.12 0.42
CA ALA A 108 -0.25 -6.52 0.25
C ALA A 108 -1.35 -7.33 -0.46
N VAL A 109 -2.62 -7.10 -0.13
CA VAL A 109 -3.77 -7.84 -0.70
C VAL A 109 -3.85 -7.76 -2.23
N PRO A 110 -3.90 -6.58 -2.87
CA PRO A 110 -3.93 -6.49 -4.33
C PRO A 110 -2.65 -7.03 -4.96
N ALA A 111 -1.50 -6.83 -4.31
CA ALA A 111 -0.23 -7.30 -4.80
C ALA A 111 -0.12 -8.83 -4.74
N LEU A 112 -0.69 -9.47 -3.72
CA LEU A 112 -0.87 -10.92 -3.63
C LEU A 112 -1.81 -11.42 -4.73
N ALA A 113 -2.97 -10.77 -4.89
CA ALA A 113 -3.97 -11.17 -5.88
C ALA A 113 -3.42 -11.10 -7.31
N PHE A 114 -2.73 -10.01 -7.68
CA PHE A 114 -2.12 -9.88 -9.00
C PHE A 114 -1.07 -10.95 -9.28
N ARG A 115 -0.23 -11.28 -8.29
CA ARG A 115 0.76 -12.36 -8.42
C ARG A 115 0.08 -13.72 -8.53
N TYR A 116 -0.90 -14.00 -7.67
CA TYR A 116 -1.62 -15.28 -7.65
C TYR A 116 -2.37 -15.54 -8.96
N PHE A 117 -3.08 -14.53 -9.45
CA PHE A 117 -3.81 -14.63 -10.71
C PHE A 117 -2.95 -14.35 -11.94
N ALA A 118 -1.64 -14.09 -11.82
CA ALA A 118 -0.75 -13.71 -12.93
C ALA A 118 -1.36 -12.58 -13.79
N CYS A 119 -1.67 -11.46 -13.14
CA CYS A 119 -2.23 -10.26 -13.76
C CYS A 119 -1.13 -9.29 -14.20
N SER A 120 -1.37 -8.57 -15.28
CA SER A 120 -0.43 -7.57 -15.79
C SER A 120 -0.48 -6.31 -14.91
N PRO A 121 0.67 -5.79 -14.43
CA PRO A 121 0.70 -4.53 -13.67
C PRO A 121 0.28 -3.31 -14.50
N LEU A 122 0.13 -3.45 -15.83
CA LEU A 122 -0.43 -2.40 -16.69
C LEU A 122 -1.95 -2.32 -16.60
N ALA A 123 -2.61 -3.37 -16.10
CA ALA A 123 -4.06 -3.50 -15.97
C ALA A 123 -4.88 -3.10 -17.22
N ARG A 124 -4.38 -3.41 -18.43
CA ARG A 124 -5.08 -3.09 -19.69
C ARG A 124 -6.04 -4.18 -20.17
N ASP A 125 -5.88 -5.39 -19.65
CA ASP A 125 -6.74 -6.52 -19.92
C ASP A 125 -7.87 -6.62 -18.89
N MET A 126 -9.02 -7.16 -19.29
CA MET A 126 -10.20 -7.27 -18.43
C MET A 126 -9.94 -8.08 -17.16
N LYS A 127 -9.11 -9.12 -17.23
CA LYS A 127 -8.77 -9.94 -16.07
C LYS A 127 -8.05 -9.10 -15.00
N SER A 128 -7.01 -8.37 -15.37
CA SER A 128 -6.27 -7.50 -14.44
C SER A 128 -7.14 -6.37 -13.88
N ILE A 129 -8.04 -5.79 -14.70
CA ILE A 129 -8.98 -4.76 -14.26
C ILE A 129 -9.96 -5.33 -13.21
N VAL A 130 -10.56 -6.50 -13.50
CA VAL A 130 -11.51 -7.15 -12.58
C VAL A 130 -10.82 -7.52 -11.27
N VAL A 131 -9.62 -8.10 -11.33
CA VAL A 131 -8.84 -8.43 -10.13
C VAL A 131 -8.50 -7.16 -9.33
N PHE A 132 -8.17 -6.05 -9.99
CA PHE A 132 -7.97 -4.78 -9.31
C PHE A 132 -9.24 -4.25 -8.65
N ILE A 133 -10.38 -4.27 -9.34
CA ILE A 133 -11.65 -3.82 -8.77
C ILE A 133 -12.03 -4.66 -7.54
N LEU A 134 -11.84 -5.97 -7.59
CA LEU A 134 -12.19 -6.86 -6.48
C LEU A 134 -11.21 -6.76 -5.30
N PHE A 135 -9.90 -6.87 -5.56
CA PHE A 135 -8.90 -6.95 -4.48
C PHE A 135 -8.26 -5.60 -4.16
N GLY A 136 -8.00 -4.78 -5.17
CA GLY A 136 -7.41 -3.45 -5.03
C GLY A 136 -8.40 -2.39 -4.56
N ALA A 137 -9.66 -2.47 -4.97
CA ALA A 137 -10.70 -1.53 -4.55
C ALA A 137 -11.68 -2.14 -3.53
N LEU A 138 -12.49 -3.13 -3.89
CA LEU A 138 -13.62 -3.59 -3.07
C LEU A 138 -13.18 -4.15 -1.72
N ILE A 139 -12.39 -5.24 -1.72
CA ILE A 139 -11.92 -5.91 -0.49
C ILE A 139 -11.09 -4.94 0.35
N ASN A 140 -10.18 -4.21 -0.29
CA ASN A 140 -9.38 -3.20 0.38
C ASN A 140 -10.22 -2.11 1.03
N SER A 141 -11.32 -1.68 0.41
CA SER A 141 -12.18 -0.64 0.98
C SER A 141 -12.99 -1.17 2.14
N LEU A 142 -13.38 -2.45 2.13
CA LEU A 142 -13.96 -3.10 3.30
C LEU A 142 -12.95 -3.13 4.46
N ILE A 143 -11.71 -3.55 4.21
CA ILE A 143 -10.63 -3.59 5.23
C ILE A 143 -10.40 -2.19 5.79
N SER A 144 -10.23 -1.20 4.91
CA SER A 144 -9.98 0.20 5.28
C SER A 144 -11.07 0.76 6.17
N SER A 145 -12.32 0.57 5.76
CA SER A 145 -13.48 1.16 6.43
C SER A 145 -13.75 0.48 7.75
N PHE A 146 -13.56 -0.84 7.80
CA PHE A 146 -13.64 -1.60 9.05
C PHE A 146 -12.56 -1.14 10.04
N TRP A 147 -11.31 -1.01 9.60
CA TRP A 147 -10.21 -0.55 10.45
C TRP A 147 -10.42 0.89 10.93
N SER A 148 -10.92 1.77 10.06
CA SER A 148 -11.20 3.16 10.37
C SER A 148 -12.39 3.31 11.32
N ALA A 149 -13.43 2.48 11.15
CA ALA A 149 -14.56 2.41 12.07
C ALA A 149 -14.12 1.89 13.46
N TRP A 150 -13.26 0.88 13.50
CA TRP A 150 -12.67 0.37 14.75
C TRP A 150 -11.87 1.44 15.49
N TYR A 151 -11.08 2.25 14.77
CA TYR A 151 -10.35 3.38 15.35
C TYR A 151 -11.28 4.39 16.04
N VAL A 152 -12.39 4.74 15.40
CA VAL A 152 -13.38 5.68 15.92
C VAL A 152 -13.99 5.19 17.25
N VAL A 153 -14.06 3.87 17.48
CA VAL A 153 -14.62 3.28 18.71
C VAL A 153 -13.62 3.24 19.87
N LEU A 154 -12.32 3.05 19.60
CA LEU A 154 -11.28 2.94 20.65
C LEU A 154 -10.59 4.26 20.99
N GLY A 155 -10.46 5.18 20.03
CA GLY A 155 -9.60 6.36 20.16
C GLY A 155 -10.32 7.68 20.39
N GLN A 156 -11.60 7.75 20.04
CA GLN A 156 -12.45 8.91 20.26
C GLN A 156 -13.72 8.39 20.91
N THR A 157 -14.26 9.05 21.92
CA THR A 157 -15.57 8.71 22.50
C THR A 157 -16.67 9.08 21.50
N ALA A 158 -16.68 8.41 20.35
CA ALA A 158 -17.57 8.68 19.26
C ALA A 158 -18.93 8.00 19.53
N PRO A 159 -20.04 8.71 19.39
CA PRO A 159 -21.37 8.13 19.51
C PRO A 159 -21.58 6.99 18.52
N GLU A 160 -22.38 5.99 18.89
CA GLU A 160 -22.64 4.80 18.05
C GLU A 160 -23.16 5.13 16.64
N PHE A 161 -23.89 6.25 16.48
CA PHE A 161 -24.36 6.74 15.18
C PHE A 161 -23.22 7.13 14.22
N TRP A 162 -22.02 7.43 14.73
CA TRP A 162 -20.84 7.69 13.90
C TRP A 162 -20.42 6.46 13.11
N LEU A 163 -20.59 5.24 13.63
CA LEU A 163 -20.27 4.02 12.89
C LEU A 163 -21.14 3.89 11.63
N MET A 164 -22.42 4.25 11.75
CA MET A 164 -23.37 4.20 10.62
C MET A 164 -23.13 5.27 9.56
N ALA A 165 -22.39 6.34 9.89
CA ALA A 165 -22.05 7.40 8.95
C ALA A 165 -20.62 7.27 8.39
N VAL A 166 -19.64 6.98 9.25
CA VAL A 166 -18.22 6.92 8.91
C VAL A 166 -17.90 5.68 8.09
N TRP A 167 -18.44 4.52 8.45
CA TRP A 167 -18.10 3.29 7.73
C TRP A 167 -18.57 3.34 6.26
N PRO A 168 -19.84 3.70 5.93
CA PRO A 168 -20.26 3.78 4.53
C PRO A 168 -19.57 4.89 3.75
N SER A 169 -19.30 6.05 4.39
CA SER A 169 -18.63 7.14 3.70
C SER A 169 -17.19 6.77 3.37
N TRP A 170 -16.42 6.27 4.34
CA TRP A 170 -15.03 5.82 4.16
C TRP A 170 -14.95 4.72 3.10
N PHE A 171 -15.89 3.79 3.12
CA PHE A 171 -15.99 2.72 2.15
C PHE A 171 -16.23 3.28 0.75
N GLY A 172 -17.25 4.11 0.59
CA GLY A 172 -17.62 4.71 -0.69
C GLY A 172 -16.47 5.50 -1.31
N GLY A 173 -15.88 6.43 -0.57
CA GLY A 173 -14.80 7.25 -1.10
C GLY A 173 -13.51 6.47 -1.34
N SER A 174 -13.15 5.53 -0.47
CA SER A 174 -11.97 4.68 -0.69
C SER A 174 -12.18 3.78 -1.92
N PHE A 175 -13.38 3.22 -2.08
CA PHE A 175 -13.70 2.33 -3.21
C PHE A 175 -13.67 3.10 -4.54
N VAL A 176 -14.39 4.22 -4.62
CA VAL A 176 -14.43 5.06 -5.82
C VAL A 176 -13.04 5.65 -6.12
N GLY A 177 -12.36 6.16 -5.10
CA GLY A 177 -11.02 6.72 -5.21
C GLY A 177 -10.00 5.72 -5.73
N ARG A 178 -9.99 4.49 -5.19
CA ARG A 178 -9.09 3.42 -5.66
C ARG A 178 -9.40 2.97 -7.07
N ILE A 179 -10.67 2.86 -7.47
CA ILE A 179 -11.01 2.54 -8.86
C ILE A 179 -10.48 3.63 -9.79
N ILE A 180 -10.84 4.89 -9.52
CA ILE A 180 -10.50 5.99 -10.42
C ILE A 180 -8.98 6.23 -10.42
N LEU A 181 -8.43 6.60 -9.27
CA LEU A 181 -7.02 6.98 -9.17
C LEU A 181 -6.09 5.78 -9.33
N GLY A 182 -6.45 4.63 -8.79
CA GLY A 182 -5.65 3.41 -8.90
C GLY A 182 -5.60 2.87 -10.33
N LEU A 183 -6.72 2.78 -11.05
CA LEU A 183 -6.68 2.35 -12.46
C LEU A 183 -5.97 3.38 -13.34
N ILE A 184 -6.21 4.68 -13.14
CA ILE A 184 -5.47 5.72 -13.86
C ILE A 184 -3.98 5.58 -13.61
N ALA A 185 -3.56 5.39 -12.35
CA ALA A 185 -2.17 5.18 -11.99
C ALA A 185 -1.60 3.94 -12.71
N LEU A 186 -2.32 2.82 -12.75
CA LEU A 186 -1.85 1.62 -13.47
C LEU A 186 -1.77 1.84 -14.98
N TRP A 187 -2.72 2.54 -15.59
CA TRP A 187 -2.73 2.75 -17.05
C TRP A 187 -1.67 3.75 -17.51
N VAL A 188 -1.44 4.79 -16.72
CA VAL A 188 -0.55 5.91 -17.06
C VAL A 188 0.88 5.65 -16.58
N LEU A 189 1.06 5.21 -15.32
CA LEU A 189 2.38 5.13 -14.70
C LEU A 189 3.05 3.77 -14.88
N SER A 190 2.29 2.67 -14.90
CA SER A 190 2.89 1.33 -15.05
C SER A 190 3.76 1.18 -16.31
N PRO A 191 3.42 1.72 -17.52
CA PRO A 191 4.29 1.63 -18.68
C PRO A 191 5.71 2.19 -18.47
N PHE A 192 5.85 3.18 -17.60
CA PHE A 192 7.15 3.75 -17.22
C PHE A 192 7.80 2.97 -16.09
N ILE A 193 7.01 2.60 -15.08
CA ILE A 193 7.50 1.90 -13.88
C ILE A 193 8.01 0.50 -14.21
N VAL A 194 7.35 -0.27 -15.08
CA VAL A 194 7.83 -1.63 -15.43
C VAL A 194 9.19 -1.63 -16.14
N ARG A 195 9.61 -0.49 -16.70
CA ARG A 195 10.93 -0.31 -17.33
C ARG A 195 11.98 0.22 -16.34
N PHE A 196 11.55 0.66 -15.17
CA PHE A 196 12.40 1.19 -14.13
C PHE A 196 13.08 0.06 -13.36
N ARG A 197 14.37 0.23 -13.07
CA ARG A 197 15.21 -0.79 -12.43
C ARG A 197 14.78 -1.18 -11.01
N GLY A 198 14.04 -0.33 -10.31
CA GLY A 198 13.49 -0.64 -8.98
C GLY A 198 12.14 -1.36 -9.02
N HIS A 199 11.63 -1.72 -10.20
CA HIS A 199 10.39 -2.49 -10.33
C HIS A 199 10.59 -3.93 -9.85
N VAL A 200 9.65 -4.41 -9.04
CA VAL A 200 9.57 -5.81 -8.62
C VAL A 200 8.55 -6.54 -9.50
N PRO A 201 8.95 -7.59 -10.24
CA PRO A 201 8.02 -8.33 -11.09
C PRO A 201 6.85 -8.96 -10.32
N ASN A 202 5.67 -8.98 -10.93
CA ASN A 202 4.47 -9.62 -10.39
C ASN A 202 4.47 -11.14 -10.65
N GLU A 203 5.43 -11.83 -10.05
CA GLU A 203 5.54 -13.30 -10.09
C GLU A 203 5.14 -13.89 -8.72
N PRO A 204 4.50 -15.08 -8.68
CA PRO A 204 4.20 -15.76 -7.42
C PRO A 204 5.46 -15.92 -6.55
N GLY A 205 5.38 -15.48 -5.28
CA GLY A 205 6.49 -15.56 -4.33
C GLY A 205 7.56 -14.46 -4.47
N ARG A 206 7.51 -13.60 -5.50
CA ARG A 206 8.50 -12.55 -5.73
C ARG A 206 8.08 -11.20 -5.12
N TRP A 207 8.66 -10.91 -3.96
CA TRP A 207 8.39 -9.71 -3.15
C TRP A 207 9.57 -8.73 -3.07
N LEU A 208 10.75 -9.22 -3.43
CA LEU A 208 12.01 -8.52 -3.52
C LEU A 208 12.57 -8.76 -4.94
N ALA A 209 13.26 -7.78 -5.51
CA ALA A 209 13.67 -7.79 -6.92
C ALA A 209 14.82 -8.74 -7.21
#